data_AF-A0A7G8WKN9-F1
#
_entry.id   AF-A0A7G8WKN9-F1
#
_cell.length_a   1.000
_cell.length_b   1.000
_cell.length_c   1.000
_cell.angle_alpha   90.00
_cell.angle_beta   90.00
_cell.angle_gamma   90.00
#
_symmetry.space_group_name_H-M   'P 1'
#
loop_
_entity.id
_entity.type
_entity.pdbx_description
1 polymer ?
#
loop_
_entity_poly.entity_id
_entity_poly.type
_entity_poly.pdbx_seq_one_letter_code
_entity_poly.pdbx_strand_id
1 'polypeptide(L)'
;MNPASIGILLLAVALAATGQLILKNGMNLAKTHSAETGRSLVLSAITSPWILGGLVIFGVSAIAWLVTLSRVPLSVAYPFNALGYVAILIASTVILHERANVWTWTGTVLVVTGLIVVVTTAPSG
;
A
#
# COMPACT_ATOMS: atom_id res chain seq x y z
N MET A 1 -9.28 22.20 3.32
CA MET A 1 -8.92 21.28 2.21
C MET A 1 -10.05 21.22 1.21
N ASN A 2 -9.76 21.28 -0.09
CA ASN A 2 -10.78 21.05 -1.12
C ASN A 2 -11.19 19.55 -1.08
N PRO A 3 -12.49 19.19 -1.00
CA PRO A 3 -12.94 17.80 -0.97
C PRO A 3 -12.38 16.95 -2.12
N ALA A 4 -12.12 17.56 -3.28
CA ALA A 4 -11.47 16.89 -4.41
C ALA A 4 -10.07 16.35 -4.08
N SER A 5 -9.26 17.06 -3.29
CA SER A 5 -7.91 16.62 -2.91
C SER A 5 -7.93 15.42 -1.96
N ILE A 6 -8.92 15.36 -1.06
CA ILE A 6 -9.12 14.22 -0.16
C ILE A 6 -9.54 12.99 -0.98
N GLY A 7 -10.44 13.17 -1.95
CA GLY A 7 -10.86 12.09 -2.84
C GLY A 7 -9.69 11.49 -3.63
N ILE A 8 -8.82 12.33 -4.19
CA ILE A 8 -7.62 11.87 -4.91
C ILE A 8 -6.67 11.12 -3.98
N LEU A 9 -6.48 11.61 -2.76
CA LEU A 9 -5.61 10.97 -1.76
C LEU A 9 -6.15 9.59 -1.34
N LEU A 10 -7.45 9.48 -1.03
CA LEU A 10 -8.07 8.21 -0.67
C LEU A 10 -8.00 7.22 -1.82
N LEU A 11 -8.24 7.70 -3.05
CA LEU A 11 -8.10 6.90 -4.25
C LEU A 11 -6.65 6.43 -4.47
N ALA A 12 -5.67 7.31 -4.29
CA ALA A 12 -4.25 6.98 -4.41
C ALA A 12 -3.87 5.88 -3.42
N VAL A 13 -4.29 6.02 -2.16
CA VAL A 13 -4.04 5.03 -1.11
C VAL A 13 -4.72 3.69 -1.41
N ALA A 14 -5.98 3.70 -1.87
CA ALA A 14 -6.71 2.49 -2.22
C ALA A 14 -6.10 1.77 -3.43
N LEU A 15 -5.70 2.52 -4.47
CA LEU A 15 -4.98 2.01 -5.64
C LEU A 15 -3.63 1.43 -5.22
N ALA A 16 -2.88 2.12 -4.36
CA ALA A 16 -1.60 1.65 -3.87
C ALA A 16 -1.75 0.32 -3.13
N ALA A 17 -2.76 0.23 -2.25
CA ALA A 17 -3.07 -0.99 -1.53
C ALA A 17 -3.43 -2.14 -2.47
N THR A 18 -4.34 -1.89 -3.41
CA THR A 18 -4.76 -2.87 -4.41
C THR A 18 -3.58 -3.34 -5.27
N GLY A 19 -2.76 -2.42 -5.76
CA GLY A 19 -1.57 -2.71 -6.55
C GLY A 19 -0.56 -3.55 -5.77
N GLN A 20 -0.30 -3.23 -4.50
CA GLN A 20 0.60 -4.00 -3.65
C GLN A 20 0.09 -5.42 -3.38
N LEU A 21 -1.20 -5.61 -3.16
CA LEU A 21 -1.79 -6.94 -2.95
C LEU A 21 -1.68 -7.80 -4.23
N ILE A 22 -1.98 -7.20 -5.38
CA ILE A 22 -1.85 -7.86 -6.69
C ILE A 22 -0.38 -8.24 -6.96
N LEU A 23 0.56 -7.32 -6.70
CA LEU A 23 2.00 -7.59 -6.82
C LEU A 23 2.43 -8.72 -5.89
N LYS A 24 1.97 -8.72 -4.64
CA LYS A 24 2.28 -9.77 -3.67
C LYS A 24 1.77 -11.13 -4.14
N ASN A 25 0.53 -11.18 -4.63
CA ASN A 25 -0.06 -12.39 -5.18
C ASN A 25 0.74 -12.88 -6.41
N GLY A 26 1.04 -11.99 -7.34
CA GLY A 26 1.82 -12.29 -8.54
C GLY A 26 3.22 -12.81 -8.23
N MET A 27 3.88 -12.28 -7.20
CA MET A 27 5.18 -12.74 -6.72
C MET A 27 5.11 -14.12 -6.05
N ASN A 28 4.04 -14.42 -5.32
CA ASN A 28 3.83 -15.75 -4.75
C ASN A 28 3.65 -16.79 -5.87
N LEU A 29 2.86 -16.47 -6.90
CA LEU A 29 2.70 -17.33 -8.08
C LEU A 29 4.02 -17.51 -8.85
N ALA A 30 4.77 -16.44 -9.05
CA ALA A 30 6.07 -16.50 -9.72
C ALA A 30 7.08 -17.35 -8.95
N LYS A 31 7.06 -17.30 -7.60
CA LYS A 31 7.87 -18.17 -6.75
C LYS A 31 7.53 -19.65 -6.94
N THR A 32 6.25 -20.00 -6.92
CA THR A 32 5.80 -21.39 -7.14
C THR A 32 6.20 -21.89 -8.52
N HIS A 33 5.93 -21.11 -9.57
CA HIS A 33 6.34 -21.47 -10.93
C HIS A 33 7.84 -21.64 -11.09
N SER A 34 8.65 -20.74 -10.51
CA SER A 34 10.11 -20.85 -10.53
C SER A 34 10.63 -22.07 -9.79
N ALA A 35 10.01 -22.44 -8.68
CA ALA A 35 10.35 -23.66 -7.94
C ALA A 35 10.04 -24.93 -8.76
N GLU A 36 8.94 -24.93 -9.52
CA GLU A 36 8.52 -26.08 -10.34
C GLU A 36 9.31 -26.22 -11.65
N THR A 37 9.65 -25.10 -12.32
CA THR A 37 10.32 -25.11 -13.62
C THR A 37 11.84 -24.90 -13.56
N GLY A 38 12.39 -24.61 -12.37
CA GLY A 38 13.82 -24.26 -12.21
C GLY A 38 14.23 -22.94 -12.87
N ARG A 39 13.26 -22.16 -13.35
CA ARG A 39 13.47 -20.90 -14.07
C ARG A 39 13.76 -19.77 -13.09
N SER A 40 14.61 -18.82 -13.48
CA SER A 40 14.94 -17.65 -12.64
C SER A 40 13.67 -16.91 -12.18
N LEU A 41 13.60 -16.64 -10.87
CA LEU A 41 12.50 -15.95 -10.21
C LEU A 41 12.21 -14.59 -10.83
N VAL A 42 13.26 -13.87 -11.25
CA VAL A 42 13.13 -12.59 -11.94
C VAL A 42 12.41 -12.77 -13.27
N LEU A 43 12.75 -13.83 -14.01
CA LEU A 43 12.19 -14.11 -15.33
C LEU A 43 10.72 -14.54 -15.24
N SER A 44 10.36 -15.35 -14.24
CA SER A 44 8.96 -15.69 -13.95
C SER A 44 8.16 -14.47 -13.48
N ALA A 45 8.80 -13.57 -12.74
CA ALA A 45 8.16 -12.36 -12.24
C ALA A 45 7.82 -11.37 -13.35
N ILE A 46 8.77 -11.07 -14.25
CA ILE A 46 8.54 -10.11 -15.35
C ILE A 46 7.54 -10.63 -16.39
N THR A 47 7.39 -11.94 -16.55
CA THR A 47 6.40 -12.53 -17.46
C THR A 47 5.03 -12.70 -16.82
N SER A 48 4.88 -12.44 -15.52
CA SER A 48 3.62 -12.62 -14.81
C SER A 48 2.64 -11.47 -15.13
N PRO A 49 1.47 -11.76 -15.72
CA PRO A 49 0.46 -10.72 -16.01
C PRO A 49 -0.03 -10.02 -14.74
N TRP A 50 -0.07 -10.75 -13.63
CA TRP A 50 -0.44 -10.22 -12.31
C TRP A 50 0.57 -9.17 -11.83
N ILE A 51 1.87 -9.42 -12.01
CA ILE A 51 2.91 -8.47 -11.60
C ILE A 51 2.86 -7.21 -12.47
N LEU A 52 2.72 -7.37 -13.79
CA LEU A 52 2.60 -6.24 -14.70
C LEU A 52 1.35 -5.40 -14.41
N GLY A 53 0.20 -6.04 -14.23
CA GLY A 53 -1.05 -5.35 -13.86
C GLY A 53 -0.94 -4.62 -12.51
N GLY A 54 -0.38 -5.28 -11.51
CA GLY A 54 -0.13 -4.69 -10.19
C GLY A 54 0.83 -3.51 -10.26
N LEU A 55 1.86 -3.58 -11.09
CA LEU A 55 2.84 -2.52 -11.29
C LEU A 55 2.20 -1.30 -11.96
N VAL A 56 1.33 -1.50 -12.95
CA VAL A 56 0.58 -0.41 -13.59
C VAL A 56 -0.33 0.27 -12.59
N ILE A 57 -1.11 -0.50 -11.82
CA ILE A 57 -2.00 0.05 -10.79
C ILE A 57 -1.20 0.82 -9.74
N PHE A 58 -0.07 0.26 -9.29
CA PHE A 58 0.82 0.91 -8.32
C PHE A 58 1.44 2.19 -8.91
N GLY A 59 1.83 2.18 -10.18
CA GLY A 59 2.32 3.37 -10.89
C GLY A 59 1.28 4.48 -10.96
N VAL A 60 0.03 4.15 -11.31
CA VAL A 60 -1.09 5.10 -11.30
C VAL A 60 -1.33 5.65 -9.89
N SER A 61 -1.24 4.80 -8.86
CA SER A 61 -1.35 5.21 -7.47
C SER A 61 -0.25 6.21 -7.08
N ALA A 62 0.98 6.00 -7.55
CA ALA A 62 2.09 6.90 -7.30
C ALA A 62 1.89 8.26 -7.96
N ILE A 63 1.34 8.30 -9.18
CA ILE A 63 0.98 9.56 -9.85
C ILE A 63 -0.09 10.30 -9.04
N ALA A 64 -1.15 9.62 -8.61
CA ALA A 64 -2.20 10.20 -7.79
C ALA A 64 -1.67 10.71 -6.43
N TRP A 65 -0.69 10.00 -5.86
CA TRP A 65 0.02 10.41 -4.65
C TRP A 65 0.84 11.68 -4.87
N LEU A 66 1.59 11.78 -5.97
CA LEU A 66 2.34 12.99 -6.33
C LEU A 66 1.41 14.21 -6.53
N VAL A 67 0.25 14.01 -7.17
CA VAL A 67 -0.78 15.06 -7.32
C VAL A 67 -1.36 15.47 -5.96
N THR A 68 -1.48 14.53 -5.02
CA THR A 68 -1.91 14.83 -3.66
C THR A 68 -0.87 15.68 -2.94
N LEU A 69 0.40 15.28 -2.99
CA LEU A 69 1.50 16.01 -2.34
C LEU A 69 1.70 17.42 -2.91
N SER A 70 1.35 17.66 -4.17
CA SER A 70 1.40 19.02 -4.74
C SER A 70 0.25 19.93 -4.28
N ARG A 71 -0.81 19.37 -3.68
CA ARG A 71 -2.02 20.10 -3.28
C ARG A 71 -2.30 20.09 -1.77
N VAL A 72 -1.69 19.17 -1.04
CA VAL A 72 -1.96 18.91 0.38
C VAL A 72 -0.61 18.88 1.12
N PRO A 73 -0.48 19.59 2.24
CA PRO A 73 0.75 19.55 3.02
C PRO A 73 1.02 18.13 3.53
N LEU A 74 2.30 17.76 3.62
CA LEU A 74 2.71 16.42 4.08
C LEU A 74 2.11 16.06 5.45
N SER A 75 2.01 17.03 6.37
CA SER A 75 1.42 16.83 7.69
C SER A 75 0.00 16.26 7.65
N VAL A 76 -0.77 16.57 6.61
CA VAL A 76 -2.13 16.07 6.38
C VAL A 76 -2.11 14.78 5.58
N ALA A 77 -1.21 14.61 4.60
CA ALA A 77 -1.17 13.44 3.74
C ALA A 77 -0.70 12.15 4.46
N TYR A 78 0.31 12.27 5.32
CA TYR A 78 0.90 11.13 6.05
C TYR A 78 -0.11 10.35 6.91
N PRO A 79 -1.02 11.01 7.64
CA PRO A 79 -2.13 10.36 8.35
C PRO A 79 -2.92 9.36 7.51
N PHE A 80 -3.31 9.77 6.31
CA PHE A 80 -4.04 8.90 5.41
C PHE A 80 -3.18 7.81 4.81
N ASN A 81 -1.89 8.05 4.60
CA ASN A 81 -0.97 7.01 4.13
C ASN A 81 -0.85 5.86 5.15
N ALA A 82 -0.84 6.19 6.46
CA ALA A 82 -0.84 5.15 7.48
C ALA A 82 -2.18 4.41 7.57
N LEU A 83 -3.31 5.08 7.36
CA LEU A 83 -4.59 4.38 7.18
C LEU A 83 -4.52 3.41 6.00
N GLY A 84 -3.84 3.81 4.92
CA GLY A 84 -3.49 2.94 3.80
C GLY A 84 -2.71 1.70 4.22
N TYR A 85 -1.66 1.87 5.01
CA TYR A 85 -0.89 0.76 5.56
C TYR A 85 -1.76 -0.20 6.37
N VAL A 86 -2.63 0.32 7.25
CA VAL A 86 -3.57 -0.49 8.04
C VAL A 86 -4.51 -1.25 7.11
N ALA A 87 -5.06 -0.58 6.08
CA ALA A 87 -5.93 -1.21 5.10
C ALA A 87 -5.20 -2.31 4.30
N ILE A 88 -3.93 -2.10 3.93
CA ILE A 88 -3.09 -3.11 3.28
C ILE A 88 -2.89 -4.31 4.19
N LEU A 89 -2.61 -4.09 5.47
CA LEU A 89 -2.43 -5.18 6.43
C LEU A 89 -3.72 -6.00 6.60
N ILE A 90 -4.86 -5.33 6.77
CA ILE A 90 -6.17 -5.98 6.86
C ILE A 90 -6.47 -6.74 5.56
N ALA A 91 -6.30 -6.10 4.41
CA ALA A 91 -6.54 -6.73 3.13
C ALA A 91 -5.58 -7.90 2.85
N SER A 92 -4.31 -7.81 3.26
CA SER A 92 -3.34 -8.91 3.11
C SER A 92 -3.72 -10.10 4.00
N THR A 93 -4.16 -9.84 5.22
CA THR A 93 -4.59 -10.90 6.14
C THR A 93 -5.91 -11.56 5.72
N VAL A 94 -6.86 -10.79 5.18
CA VAL A 94 -8.18 -11.31 4.75
C VAL A 94 -8.14 -11.94 3.36
N ILE A 95 -7.50 -11.28 2.38
CA ILE A 95 -7.52 -11.70 0.97
C ILE A 95 -6.42 -12.73 0.70
N LEU A 96 -5.18 -12.44 1.12
CA LEU A 96 -4.05 -13.35 0.90
C LEU A 96 -3.89 -14.38 2.02
N HIS A 97 -4.74 -14.34 3.06
CA HIS A 97 -4.67 -15.23 4.21
C HIS A 97 -3.28 -15.26 4.87
N GLU A 98 -2.55 -14.13 4.79
CA GLU A 98 -1.24 -14.02 5.42
C GLU A 98 -1.40 -14.05 6.94
N ARG A 99 -0.53 -14.82 7.61
CA ARG A 99 -0.51 -14.87 9.08
C ARG A 99 0.06 -13.55 9.61
N ALA A 100 -0.80 -12.60 9.95
CA ALA A 100 -0.41 -11.49 10.80
C ALA A 100 -0.34 -11.96 12.25
N ASN A 101 0.85 -11.82 12.83
CA ASN A 101 1.06 -12.14 14.24
C ASN A 101 0.37 -11.09 15.12
N VAL A 102 0.03 -11.46 16.36
CA VAL A 102 -0.50 -10.52 17.37
C VAL A 102 0.44 -9.32 17.51
N TRP A 103 1.76 -9.54 17.45
CA TRP A 103 2.75 -8.46 17.47
C TRP A 103 2.66 -7.49 16.28
N THR A 104 2.28 -7.97 15.10
CA THR A 104 2.08 -7.13 13.91
C THR A 104 0.87 -6.21 14.10
N TRP A 105 -0.20 -6.73 14.70
CA TRP A 105 -1.36 -5.93 15.08
C TRP A 105 -1.03 -4.91 16.16
N THR A 106 -0.34 -5.32 17.22
CA THR A 106 0.09 -4.41 18.30
C THR A 106 0.99 -3.29 17.78
N GLY A 107 1.96 -3.62 16.92
CA GLY A 107 2.83 -2.65 16.27
C GLY A 107 2.06 -1.69 15.37
N THR A 108 1.05 -2.19 14.64
CA THR A 108 0.19 -1.37 13.80
C THR A 108 -0.63 -0.38 14.63
N VAL A 109 -1.20 -0.84 15.77
CA VAL A 109 -1.90 0.05 16.71
C VAL A 109 -0.95 1.12 17.24
N LEU A 110 0.28 0.76 17.64
CA LEU A 110 1.30 1.71 18.07
C LEU A 110 1.64 2.76 17.00
N VAL A 111 1.79 2.36 15.74
CA VAL A 111 2.04 3.27 14.61
C VAL A 111 0.86 4.24 14.43
N VAL A 112 -0.37 3.73 14.47
CA VAL A 112 -1.59 4.55 14.35
C VAL A 112 -1.69 5.52 15.52
N THR A 113 -1.45 5.08 16.76
CA THR A 113 -1.45 5.94 17.95
C THR A 113 -0.36 7.01 17.86
N GLY A 114 0.87 6.64 17.52
CA GLY A 114 1.98 7.59 17.34
C GLY A 114 1.67 8.64 16.28
N LEU A 115 1.01 8.24 15.20
CA LEU A 115 0.57 9.17 14.16
C LEU A 115 -0.54 10.11 14.62
N ILE A 116 -1.53 9.61 15.37
CA ILE A 116 -2.57 10.47 15.97
C ILE A 116 -1.91 11.55 16.82
N VAL A 117 -0.93 11.17 17.66
CA VAL A 117 -0.18 12.12 18.47
C VAL A 117 0.48 13.17 17.57
N VAL A 118 1.26 12.76 16.56
CA VAL A 118 1.93 13.68 15.62
C VAL A 118 0.96 14.65 14.96
N VAL A 119 -0.23 14.19 14.55
CA VAL A 119 -1.26 15.04 13.94
C VAL A 119 -1.82 16.03 14.95
N THR A 120 -2.13 15.58 16.16
CA THR A 120 -2.70 16.42 17.21
C THR A 120 -1.70 17.44 17.77
N THR A 121 -0.40 17.14 17.72
CA THR A 121 0.67 18.02 18.19
C THR A 121 1.31 18.84 17.07
N ALA A 122 0.86 18.68 15.82
CA ALA A 122 1.37 19.44 14.69
C ALA A 122 1.09 20.93 14.94
N PRO A 123 2.11 21.81 14.95
CA PRO A 123 1.89 23.24 15.13
C PRO A 123 0.98 23.74 14.01
N SER A 124 -0.18 24.28 14.37
CA SER A 124 -1.04 25.02 13.44
C SER A 124 -0.37 26.37 13.15
N GLY A 125 0.57 26.36 12.21
CA GLY A 125 1.14 27.57 11.61
C GLY A 125 0.21 28.16 10.56
#